data_AF-A0A087UCV4-F1
#
_entry.id   AF-A0A087UCV4-F1
#
_cell.length_a   1.000
_cell.length_b   1.000
_cell.length_c   1.000
_cell.angle_alpha   90.00
_cell.angle_beta   90.00
_cell.angle_gamma   90.00
#
_symmetry.space_group_name_H-M   'P 1'
#
loop_
_entity.id
_entity.type
_entity.pdbx_description
1 polymer ?
#
loop_
_entity_poly.entity_id
_entity_poly.type
_entity_poly.pdbx_seq_one_letter_code
_entity_poly.pdbx_strand_id
1 'polypeptide(L)'
;MVLRHKDRLGRPVIYIPAKYHSASERNIDEVTKFIVFTLEKACKLCFEEVIDSLCIIFDLKDFGLSCMDYQLVKNLIWLLSRHYPERLGVCIIMNAPVYFSGCWTIIKQWLDDNTANKVIFVNNDEELMTYLH
;
A
#
# COMPACT_ATOMS: atom_id res chain seq x y z
N MET A 1 7.02 4.75 4.56
CA MET A 1 7.07 5.71 5.68
C MET A 1 5.67 6.22 6.01
N VAL A 2 5.39 6.54 7.27
CA VAL A 2 4.10 7.15 7.66
C VAL A 2 4.22 8.67 7.55
N LEU A 3 3.36 9.31 6.77
CA LEU A 3 3.37 10.77 6.56
C LEU A 3 2.78 11.48 7.78
N ARG A 4 3.16 12.76 7.96
CA ARG A 4 2.60 13.62 9.01
C ARG A 4 1.17 14.05 8.69
N HIS A 5 0.89 14.27 7.41
CA HIS A 5 -0.41 14.66 6.92
C HIS A 5 -1.31 13.44 6.75
N LYS A 6 -2.60 13.65 7.03
CA LYS A 6 -3.66 12.68 6.82
C LYS A 6 -4.27 12.90 5.44
N ASP A 7 -4.95 11.88 4.94
CA ASP A 7 -5.74 12.04 3.72
C ASP A 7 -7.02 12.86 3.98
N ARG A 8 -7.82 13.11 2.94
CA ARG A 8 -9.05 13.92 3.05
C ARG A 8 -10.13 13.32 3.95
N LEU A 9 -10.09 12.03 4.22
CA LEU A 9 -10.98 11.37 5.17
C LEU A 9 -10.37 11.29 6.57
N GLY A 10 -9.19 11.88 6.78
CA GLY A 10 -8.45 11.91 8.03
C GLY A 10 -7.68 10.63 8.36
N ARG A 11 -7.52 9.72 7.40
CA ARG A 11 -6.79 8.46 7.55
C ARG A 11 -5.29 8.71 7.60
N PRO A 12 -4.53 8.05 8.51
CA PRO A 12 -3.08 8.05 8.44
C PRO A 12 -2.59 7.52 7.10
N VAL A 13 -1.57 8.16 6.53
CA VAL A 13 -1.05 7.82 5.20
C VAL A 13 0.29 7.11 5.32
N ILE A 14 0.38 5.92 4.74
CA ILE A 14 1.63 5.18 4.55
C ILE A 14 2.06 5.36 3.09
N TYR A 15 3.20 6.01 2.87
CA TYR A 15 3.78 6.21 1.55
C TYR A 15 4.96 5.26 1.32
N ILE A 16 4.93 4.52 0.21
CA ILE A 16 5.88 3.46 -0.13
C ILE A 16 6.45 3.73 -1.53
N PRO A 17 7.66 4.29 -1.62
CA PRO A 17 8.39 4.37 -2.88
C PRO A 17 8.97 3.00 -3.24
N ALA A 18 8.34 2.31 -4.19
CA ALA A 18 8.64 0.91 -4.50
C ALA A 18 10.00 0.72 -5.19
N LYS A 19 10.57 1.77 -5.80
CA LYS A 19 11.86 1.73 -6.48
C LYS A 19 13.06 1.34 -5.62
N TYR A 20 12.95 1.51 -4.29
CA TYR A 20 14.02 1.12 -3.37
C TYR A 20 13.95 -0.34 -2.95
N HIS A 21 12.93 -1.07 -3.40
CA HIS A 21 12.80 -2.49 -3.12
C HIS A 21 13.56 -3.33 -4.14
N SER A 22 14.22 -4.38 -3.67
CA SER A 22 14.86 -5.39 -4.50
C SER A 22 14.43 -6.77 -4.01
N ALA A 23 13.73 -7.52 -4.86
CA ALA A 23 13.22 -8.84 -4.52
C ALA A 23 14.36 -9.86 -4.27
N SER A 24 15.53 -9.67 -4.89
CA SER A 24 16.68 -10.57 -4.79
C SER A 24 17.62 -10.25 -3.63
N GLU A 25 17.65 -9.00 -3.15
CA GLU A 25 18.61 -8.56 -2.13
C GLU A 25 18.00 -8.46 -0.73
N ARG A 26 16.68 -8.62 -0.62
CA ARG A 26 15.98 -8.49 0.66
C ARG A 26 16.17 -9.70 1.58
N ASN A 27 16.08 -9.43 2.87
CA ASN A 27 15.71 -10.43 3.87
C ASN A 27 14.20 -10.36 4.11
N ILE A 28 13.46 -11.46 3.87
CA ILE A 28 11.99 -11.48 3.97
C ILE A 28 11.49 -11.13 5.36
N ASP A 29 12.17 -11.62 6.40
CA ASP A 29 11.73 -11.46 7.79
C ASP A 29 11.92 -10.01 8.24
N GLU A 30 13.05 -9.41 7.88
CA GLU A 30 13.34 -8.00 8.19
C GLU A 30 12.33 -7.07 7.50
N VAL A 31 12.04 -7.28 6.22
CA VAL A 31 11.05 -6.46 5.50
C VAL A 31 9.64 -6.69 6.05
N THR A 32 9.30 -7.94 6.42
CA THR A 32 7.99 -8.25 7.03
C THR A 32 7.83 -7.58 8.39
N LYS A 33 8.85 -7.61 9.25
CA LYS A 33 8.87 -6.85 10.52
C LYS A 33 8.72 -5.36 10.28
N PHE A 34 9.39 -4.82 9.26
CA PHE A 34 9.27 -3.41 8.89
C PHE A 34 7.85 -3.03 8.43
N ILE A 35 7.18 -3.90 7.67
CA ILE A 35 5.77 -3.72 7.28
C ILE A 35 4.88 -3.67 8.52
N VAL A 36 5.00 -4.66 9.42
CA VAL A 36 4.22 -4.72 10.67
C VAL A 36 4.47 -3.47 11.51
N PHE A 37 5.73 -3.09 11.71
CA PHE A 37 6.09 -1.87 12.43
C PHE A 37 5.45 -0.62 11.81
N THR A 38 5.43 -0.51 10.48
CA THR A 38 4.84 0.62 9.77
C THR A 38 3.32 0.66 9.92
N LEU A 39 2.65 -0.49 9.82
CA LEU A 39 1.21 -0.63 10.04
C LEU A 39 0.84 -0.27 11.48
N GLU A 40 1.52 -0.83 12.48
CA GLU A 40 1.32 -0.50 13.90
C GLU A 40 1.49 0.99 14.17
N LYS A 41 2.55 1.59 13.62
CA LYS A 41 2.80 3.02 13.78
C LYS A 41 1.68 3.86 13.16
N ALA A 42 1.17 3.48 12.00
CA ALA A 42 0.05 4.18 11.36
C ALA A 42 -1.26 3.99 12.15
N CYS A 43 -1.53 2.77 12.62
CA CYS A 43 -2.69 2.46 13.46
C CYS A 43 -2.72 3.30 14.75
N LYS A 44 -1.56 3.57 15.37
CA LYS A 44 -1.49 4.46 16.56
C LYS A 44 -1.84 5.93 16.28
N LEU A 45 -1.84 6.34 15.01
CA LEU A 45 -2.24 7.69 14.59
C LEU A 45 -3.72 7.76 14.16
N CYS A 46 -4.40 6.62 14.10
CA CYS A 46 -5.85 6.55 13.98
C CYS A 46 -6.48 7.15 15.25
N PHE A 47 -7.62 7.81 15.07
CA PHE A 47 -8.47 8.20 16.18
C PHE A 47 -9.63 7.23 16.17
N GLU A 48 -9.50 6.11 16.89
CA GLU A 48 -10.34 4.91 16.69
C GLU A 48 -11.86 5.17 16.80
N GLU A 49 -12.28 6.21 17.52
CA GLU A 49 -13.69 6.60 17.64
C GLU A 49 -14.27 7.24 16.35
N VAL A 50 -13.44 7.69 15.41
CA VAL A 50 -13.85 8.42 14.21
C VAL A 50 -13.24 7.82 12.94
N ILE A 51 -11.98 7.39 13.00
CA ILE A 51 -11.21 6.88 11.86
C ILE A 51 -10.33 5.72 12.32
N ASP A 52 -10.67 4.53 11.86
CA ASP A 52 -9.99 3.28 12.15
C ASP A 52 -9.31 2.67 10.91
N SER A 53 -9.33 3.36 9.77
CA SER A 53 -8.75 2.86 8.52
C SER A 53 -7.53 3.67 8.06
N LEU A 54 -6.75 3.05 7.18
CA LEU A 54 -5.46 3.52 6.68
C LEU A 54 -5.56 3.84 5.18
N CYS A 55 -4.74 4.81 4.76
CA CYS A 55 -4.45 5.08 3.35
C CYS A 55 -3.02 4.60 3.05
N ILE A 56 -2.85 3.69 2.08
CA ILE A 56 -1.54 3.23 1.63
C ILE A 56 -1.31 3.74 0.22
N ILE A 57 -0.15 4.35 -0.03
CA ILE A 57 0.26 4.84 -1.35
C ILE A 57 1.49 4.08 -1.79
N PHE A 58 1.39 3.40 -2.94
CA PHE A 58 2.52 2.83 -3.66
C PHE A 58 2.91 3.78 -4.79
N ASP A 59 4.09 4.37 -4.67
CA ASP A 59 4.70 5.15 -5.74
C ASP A 59 5.60 4.24 -6.58
N LEU A 60 5.20 4.02 -7.82
CA LEU A 60 5.90 3.17 -8.79
C LEU A 60 6.80 3.96 -9.73
N LYS A 61 7.11 5.23 -9.43
CA LYS A 61 8.11 5.99 -10.16
C LYS A 61 9.46 5.29 -10.11
N ASP A 62 10.06 5.08 -11.28
CA ASP A 62 11.29 4.30 -11.46
C ASP A 62 11.19 2.83 -11.00
N PHE A 63 9.97 2.29 -10.86
CA PHE A 63 9.78 0.87 -10.57
C PHE A 63 10.30 0.02 -11.73
N GLY A 64 11.08 -1.01 -11.40
CA GLY A 64 11.59 -2.01 -12.33
C GLY A 64 11.09 -3.41 -11.99
N LEU A 65 11.27 -4.37 -12.90
CA LEU A 65 10.87 -5.77 -12.66
C LEU A 65 11.60 -6.41 -11.47
N SER A 66 12.83 -5.98 -11.15
CA SER A 66 13.57 -6.43 -9.96
C SER A 66 12.93 -5.96 -8.65
N CYS A 67 12.12 -4.91 -8.69
CA CYS A 67 11.35 -4.41 -7.55
C CYS A 67 10.05 -5.20 -7.34
N MET A 68 9.59 -5.97 -8.34
CA MET A 68 8.36 -6.75 -8.21
C MET A 68 8.60 -7.99 -7.37
N ASP A 69 7.88 -8.08 -6.26
CA ASP A 69 8.06 -9.11 -5.27
C ASP A 69 6.73 -9.73 -4.83
N TYR A 70 6.35 -10.78 -5.54
CA TYR A 70 5.09 -11.46 -5.31
C TYR A 70 4.99 -12.12 -3.93
N GLN A 71 6.10 -12.57 -3.35
CA GLN A 71 6.08 -13.16 -2.01
C GLN A 71 5.79 -12.09 -0.96
N LEU A 72 6.42 -10.92 -1.06
CA LEU A 72 6.16 -9.84 -0.12
C LEU A 72 4.74 -9.28 -0.27
N VAL A 73 4.24 -9.15 -1.50
CA VAL A 73 2.85 -8.74 -1.75
C VAL A 73 1.86 -9.73 -1.14
N LYS A 74 2.08 -11.04 -1.29
CA LYS A 74 1.26 -12.06 -0.63
C LYS A 74 1.32 -11.94 0.90
N ASN A 75 2.49 -11.70 1.47
CA ASN A 75 2.64 -11.49 2.92
C ASN A 75 1.87 -10.25 3.39
N LEU A 76 1.94 -9.14 2.64
CA LEU A 76 1.19 -7.92 2.96
C LEU A 76 -0.32 -8.16 2.89
N ILE A 77 -0.82 -8.81 1.83
CA ILE A 77 -2.24 -9.16 1.70
C ILE A 77 -2.66 -10.05 2.88
N TRP A 78 -1.88 -11.07 3.21
CA TRP A 78 -2.16 -11.95 4.33
C TRP A 78 -2.20 -11.21 5.66
N LEU A 79 -1.26 -10.29 5.92
CA LEU A 79 -1.27 -9.44 7.12
C LEU A 79 -2.52 -8.57 7.17
N LEU A 80 -2.87 -7.90 6.08
CA LEU A 80 -4.05 -7.04 6.01
C LEU A 80 -5.34 -7.84 6.22
N SER A 81 -5.46 -9.03 5.66
CA SER A 81 -6.66 -9.85 5.80
C SER A 81 -6.78 -10.55 7.17
N ARG A 82 -5.65 -10.93 7.80
CA ARG A 82 -5.67 -11.76 9.03
C ARG A 82 -5.42 -10.99 10.32
N HIS A 83 -4.55 -9.98 10.27
CA HIS A 83 -4.10 -9.25 11.47
C HIS A 83 -4.65 -7.82 11.52
N TYR A 84 -5.00 -7.24 10.37
CA TYR A 84 -5.54 -5.89 10.27
C TYR A 84 -6.84 -5.84 9.46
N PRO A 85 -7.84 -6.72 9.75
CA PRO A 85 -9.06 -6.81 8.96
C PRO A 85 -9.79 -5.46 8.94
N GLU A 86 -10.29 -5.08 7.76
CA GLU A 86 -10.95 -3.80 7.49
C GLU A 86 -10.15 -2.51 7.79
N ARG A 87 -8.89 -2.62 8.23
CA ARG A 87 -8.02 -1.45 8.46
C ARG A 87 -7.56 -0.81 7.17
N LEU A 88 -7.54 -1.52 6.03
CA LEU A 88 -7.28 -0.88 4.74
C LEU A 88 -8.53 -0.10 4.31
N GLY A 89 -8.40 1.23 4.21
CA GLY A 89 -9.44 2.11 3.68
C GLY A 89 -9.27 2.39 2.20
N VAL A 90 -8.05 2.69 1.76
CA VAL A 90 -7.70 2.87 0.34
C VAL A 90 -6.24 2.49 0.10
N CYS A 91 -5.97 1.89 -1.07
CA CYS A 91 -4.63 1.63 -1.57
C CYS A 91 -4.46 2.35 -2.91
N ILE A 92 -3.66 3.41 -2.94
CA ILE A 92 -3.43 4.22 -4.13
C ILE A 92 -2.15 3.75 -4.80
N ILE A 93 -2.21 3.46 -6.10
CA ILE A 93 -1.06 3.13 -6.94
C ILE A 93 -0.85 4.29 -7.90
N MET A 94 0.30 4.95 -7.81
CA MET A 94 0.66 6.08 -8.67
C MET A 94 1.91 5.78 -9.49
N ASN A 95 2.09 6.50 -10.60
CA ASN A 95 3.24 6.34 -11.50
C ASN A 95 3.43 4.90 -12.01
N ALA A 96 2.33 4.15 -12.16
CA ALA A 96 2.40 2.75 -12.57
C ALA A 96 2.94 2.64 -14.01
N PRO A 97 4.04 1.88 -14.24
CA PRO A 97 4.51 1.64 -15.59
C PRO A 97 3.51 0.75 -16.35
N VAL A 98 3.46 0.87 -17.68
CA VAL A 98 2.49 0.18 -18.55
C VAL A 98 2.43 -1.33 -18.27
N TYR A 99 3.58 -1.96 -18.04
CA TYR A 99 3.69 -3.40 -17.78
C TYR A 99 3.15 -3.83 -16.39
N PHE A 100 2.92 -2.90 -15.47
CA PHE A 100 2.36 -3.21 -14.15
C PHE A 100 0.92 -3.76 -14.25
N SER A 101 0.20 -3.46 -15.33
CA SER A 101 -1.12 -4.07 -15.63
C SER A 101 -1.09 -5.61 -15.59
N GLY A 102 -0.02 -6.23 -16.11
CA GLY A 102 0.18 -7.68 -16.04
C GLY A 102 0.44 -8.15 -14.61
N CYS A 103 1.26 -7.41 -13.85
CA CYS A 103 1.51 -7.72 -12.43
C CYS A 103 0.22 -7.62 -11.60
N TRP A 104 -0.57 -6.57 -11.82
CA TRP A 104 -1.85 -6.36 -11.16
C TRP A 104 -2.85 -7.47 -11.47
N THR A 105 -2.89 -7.96 -12.71
CA THR A 105 -3.76 -9.08 -13.09
C THR A 105 -3.49 -10.32 -12.23
N ILE A 106 -2.23 -10.59 -11.91
CA ILE A 106 -1.83 -11.69 -11.02
C ILE A 106 -2.19 -11.38 -9.57
N ILE A 107 -1.84 -10.18 -9.08
CA ILE A 107 -2.07 -9.76 -7.69
C ILE A 107 -3.56 -9.77 -7.35
N LYS A 108 -4.41 -9.29 -8.27
CA LYS A 108 -5.86 -9.20 -8.10
C LYS A 108 -6.50 -10.57 -7.81
N GLN A 109 -5.92 -11.67 -8.29
CA GLN A 109 -6.41 -13.03 -8.01
C GLN A 109 -6.22 -13.46 -6.54
N TRP A 110 -5.41 -12.73 -5.77
CA TRP A 110 -5.17 -13.01 -4.36
C TRP A 110 -6.00 -12.14 -3.42
N LEU A 111 -6.73 -11.17 -3.97
CA LEU A 111 -7.57 -10.24 -3.24
C LEU A 111 -9.02 -10.71 -3.31
N ASP A 112 -9.73 -10.61 -2.18
CA ASP A 112 -11.18 -10.63 -2.19
C ASP A 112 -11.73 -9.33 -2.83
N ASP A 113 -13.01 -9.34 -3.23
CA ASP A 113 -13.63 -8.22 -3.94
C ASP A 113 -13.62 -6.91 -3.12
N ASN A 114 -13.80 -6.98 -1.80
CA ASN A 114 -13.77 -5.80 -0.93
C ASN A 114 -12.37 -5.17 -0.95
N THR A 115 -11.32 -5.97 -0.78
CA THR A 115 -9.94 -5.48 -0.82
C THR A 115 -9.54 -4.98 -2.22
N ALA A 116 -9.95 -5.68 -3.28
CA ALA A 116 -9.66 -5.25 -4.66
C ALA A 116 -10.30 -3.90 -5.01
N ASN A 117 -11.53 -3.65 -4.54
CA ASN A 117 -12.24 -2.39 -4.76
C ASN A 117 -11.62 -1.20 -4.01
N LYS A 118 -10.79 -1.45 -2.99
CA LYS A 118 -10.04 -0.41 -2.27
C LYS A 118 -8.77 0.01 -3.02
N VAL A 119 -8.36 -0.69 -4.08
CA VAL A 119 -7.18 -0.35 -4.88
C VAL A 119 -7.55 0.62 -6.00
N ILE A 120 -6.93 1.80 -6.00
CA ILE A 120 -7.15 2.87 -6.98
C ILE A 120 -5.84 3.13 -7.72
N PHE A 121 -5.92 3.26 -9.05
CA PHE A 121 -4.80 3.70 -9.88
C PHE A 121 -4.99 5.17 -10.21
N VAL A 122 -3.99 6.00 -9.90
CA VAL A 122 -4.01 7.43 -10.23
C VAL A 122 -2.98 7.74 -11.29
N ASN A 123 -3.37 8.57 -12.25
CA ASN A 123 -2.56 8.84 -13.45
C ASN A 123 -1.77 10.16 -13.36
N ASN A 124 -2.17 11.08 -12.48
CA ASN A 124 -1.53 12.37 -12.31
C ASN A 124 -1.72 12.92 -10.88
N ASP A 125 -1.04 14.03 -10.60
CA ASP A 125 -1.08 14.67 -9.29
C ASP A 125 -2.47 15.24 -8.96
N GLU A 126 -3.23 15.76 -9.94
CA GLU A 126 -4.58 16.27 -9.71
C GLU A 126 -5.51 15.20 -9.14
N GLU A 127 -5.44 13.99 -9.70
CA GLU A 127 -6.21 12.83 -9.24
C GLU A 127 -5.75 12.41 -7.83
N LEU A 128 -4.45 12.41 -7.56
CA LEU A 128 -3.93 12.14 -6.21
C LEU A 128 -4.43 13.17 -5.18
N MET A 129 -4.49 14.45 -5.57
CA MET A 129 -5.00 15.53 -4.72
C MET A 129 -6.50 15.42 -4.44
N THR A 130 -7.24 14.55 -5.11
CA THR A 130 -8.64 14.22 -4.73
C THR A 130 -8.71 13.31 -3.51
N TYR A 131 -7.59 12.66 -3.13
CA TYR A 131 -7.46 11.82 -1.94
C TYR A 131 -6.66 12.51 -0.84
N LEU A 132 -5.67 13.34 -1.20
CA LEU A 132 -4.79 14.05 -0.26
C LEU A 132 -5.14 15.53 -0.11
N HIS A 133 -4.76 16.13 1.02
CA HIS A 133 -4.83 17.58 1.26
C HIS A 133 -3.65 18.32 0.64
#